data_AF-A0A7X7RKV6-F1
#
_entry.id   AF-A0A7X7RKV6-F1
#
_cell.length_a   1.000
_cell.length_b   1.000
_cell.length_c   1.000
_cell.angle_alpha   90.00
_cell.angle_beta   90.00
_cell.angle_gamma   90.00
#
_symmetry.space_group_name_H-M   'P 1'
#
loop_
_entity.id
_entity.type
_entity.pdbx_description
1 polymer ?
#
loop_
_entity_poly.entity_id
_entity_poly.type
_entity_poly.pdbx_seq_one_letter_code
_entity_poly.pdbx_strand_id
1 'polypeptide(L)'
;DLVCSAVDCRNYKEFGDLSGTLQAKDKPGYSLNYQNPVRTGYIVRRLTPTECERLQGYPDGWTAFDEQGKPISDTKRYQMLGNSVAVPCVAYILQSMARQLTLPLGKEDA
;
A
#
# COMPACT_ATOMS: atom_id res chain seq x y z
N ASP A 1 -21.84 -9.72 -10.89
CA ASP A 1 -20.74 -9.30 -10.02
C ASP A 1 -20.72 -7.79 -9.86
N LEU A 2 -20.59 -7.28 -8.64
CA LEU A 2 -20.43 -5.83 -8.44
C LEU A 2 -19.00 -5.47 -8.85
N VAL A 3 -18.86 -4.75 -9.96
CA VAL A 3 -17.58 -4.20 -10.40
C VAL A 3 -17.15 -3.13 -9.39
N CYS A 4 -15.94 -3.31 -8.83
CA CYS A 4 -15.31 -2.34 -7.95
C CYS A 4 -14.34 -1.51 -8.80
N SER A 5 -14.48 -0.19 -8.76
CA SER A 5 -13.68 0.71 -9.58
C SER A 5 -12.99 1.76 -8.74
N ALA A 6 -11.72 2.00 -9.01
CA ALA A 6 -10.97 3.04 -8.33
C ALA A 6 -11.37 4.40 -8.89
N VAL A 7 -11.61 5.37 -8.02
CA VAL A 7 -12.08 6.71 -8.41
C VAL A 7 -11.00 7.72 -8.07
N ASP A 8 -10.62 8.52 -9.05
CA ASP A 8 -9.81 9.72 -8.86
C ASP A 8 -10.71 10.94 -8.93
N CYS A 9 -11.15 11.38 -7.74
CA CYS A 9 -12.02 12.54 -7.58
C CYS A 9 -11.33 13.86 -7.94
N ARG A 10 -9.98 13.93 -7.97
CA ARG A 10 -9.27 15.17 -8.36
C ARG A 10 -9.36 15.41 -9.85
N ASN A 11 -9.21 14.33 -10.61
CA ASN A 11 -9.15 14.37 -12.07
C ASN A 11 -10.46 13.91 -12.71
N TYR A 12 -11.53 13.72 -11.92
CA TYR A 12 -12.85 13.25 -12.38
C TYR A 12 -12.77 11.97 -13.22
N LYS A 13 -11.89 11.05 -12.82
CA LYS A 13 -11.60 9.83 -13.58
C LYS A 13 -11.97 8.59 -12.79
N GLU A 14 -12.55 7.61 -13.47
CA GLU A 14 -12.77 6.27 -12.94
C GLU A 14 -11.85 5.28 -13.65
N PHE A 15 -11.20 4.42 -12.87
CA PHE A 15 -10.39 3.32 -13.34
C PHE A 15 -11.14 2.01 -13.09
N GLY A 16 -11.14 1.12 -14.09
CA GLY A 16 -11.87 -0.15 -14.04
C GLY A 16 -11.41 -1.02 -12.87
N ASP A 17 -10.24 -1.66 -13.02
CA ASP A 17 -9.85 -2.76 -12.12
C ASP A 17 -8.60 -2.46 -11.28
N LEU A 18 -7.95 -1.30 -11.50
CA LEU A 18 -6.66 -0.98 -10.89
C LEU A 18 -6.74 0.28 -10.04
N SER A 19 -6.45 0.13 -8.75
CA SER A 19 -6.15 1.24 -7.85
C SER A 19 -4.64 1.44 -7.77
N GLY A 20 -4.18 2.70 -7.76
CA GLY A 20 -2.80 3.01 -7.36
C GLY A 20 -2.54 2.70 -5.88
N THR A 21 -1.27 2.72 -5.47
CA THR A 21 -0.88 2.61 -4.05
C THR A 21 -1.25 3.87 -3.26
N LEU A 22 -1.17 3.78 -1.94
CA LEU A 22 -1.27 4.97 -1.08
C LEU A 22 -0.14 5.94 -1.42
N GLN A 23 -0.48 7.21 -1.58
CA GLN A 23 0.50 8.25 -1.92
C GLN A 23 1.09 8.85 -0.64
N ALA A 24 2.39 9.15 -0.67
CA ALA A 24 3.07 9.88 0.40
C ALA A 24 2.54 11.31 0.52
N LYS A 25 2.66 11.88 1.73
CA LYS A 25 2.19 13.24 2.02
C LYS A 25 3.22 14.02 2.84
N ASP A 26 3.53 15.23 2.38
CA ASP A 26 4.50 16.11 3.06
C ASP A 26 3.94 16.82 4.29
N LYS A 27 2.61 16.98 4.40
CA LYS A 27 1.94 17.68 5.50
C LYS A 27 0.94 16.79 6.24
N PRO A 28 0.83 16.81 7.57
CA PRO A 28 -0.19 16.03 8.29
C PRO A 28 -1.63 16.47 7.96
N GLY A 29 -2.63 15.62 8.23
CA GLY A 29 -4.07 15.94 8.08
C GLY A 29 -4.85 15.04 7.11
N TYR A 30 -6.17 15.04 7.25
CA TYR A 30 -7.09 14.29 6.39
C TYR A 30 -7.25 14.97 5.03
N SER A 31 -7.00 14.25 3.94
CA SER A 31 -7.40 14.69 2.60
C SER A 31 -8.30 13.63 1.99
N LEU A 32 -9.57 13.99 1.80
CA LEU A 32 -10.57 13.16 1.12
C LEU A 32 -10.16 12.83 -0.33
N ASN A 33 -9.23 13.61 -0.89
CA ASN A 33 -8.71 13.40 -2.23
C ASN A 33 -7.53 12.41 -2.28
N TYR A 34 -6.96 11.98 -1.14
CA TYR A 34 -5.73 11.13 -1.06
C TYR A 34 -6.02 9.68 -0.63
N GLN A 35 -7.21 9.37 -0.12
CA GLN A 35 -7.59 8.00 0.19
C GLN A 35 -8.32 7.42 -1.02
N ASN A 36 -7.59 6.80 -1.96
CA ASN A 36 -8.08 6.20 -3.20
C ASN A 36 -9.50 5.65 -3.05
N PRO A 37 -10.55 6.46 -3.30
CA PRO A 37 -11.90 6.04 -3.05
C PRO A 37 -12.26 4.98 -4.08
N VAL A 38 -13.05 4.01 -3.64
CA VAL A 38 -13.55 2.95 -4.52
C VAL A 38 -15.06 3.10 -4.65
N ARG A 39 -15.54 2.94 -5.88
CA ARG A 39 -16.97 2.84 -6.17
C ARG A 39 -17.35 1.38 -6.26
N THR A 40 -18.44 1.03 -5.58
CA THR A 40 -19.04 -0.30 -5.61
C THR A 40 -20.53 -0.10 -5.89
N GLY A 41 -20.97 -0.30 -7.13
CA GLY A 41 -22.33 0.07 -7.56
C GLY A 41 -22.57 1.59 -7.46
N TYR A 42 -23.60 2.02 -6.76
CA TYR A 42 -23.89 3.46 -6.53
C TYR A 42 -23.24 4.04 -5.27
N ILE A 43 -22.35 3.28 -4.61
CA ILE A 43 -21.75 3.67 -3.33
C ILE A 43 -20.27 3.99 -3.55
N VAL A 44 -19.84 5.17 -3.09
CA VAL A 44 -18.43 5.55 -2.99
C VAL A 44 -17.98 5.41 -1.55
N ARG A 45 -16.89 4.68 -1.32
CA ARG A 45 -16.33 4.46 0.01
C ARG A 45 -14.81 4.55 -0.01
N ARG A 46 -14.23 4.57 1.18
CA ARG A 46 -12.78 4.38 1.36
C ARG A 46 -12.41 2.91 1.25
N LEU A 47 -11.17 2.64 0.86
CA LEU A 47 -10.54 1.35 1.11
C LEU A 47 -10.53 1.06 2.61
N THR A 48 -10.86 -0.17 2.98
CA THR A 48 -10.71 -0.69 4.34
C THR A 48 -9.23 -0.89 4.67
N PRO A 49 -8.84 -0.99 5.95
CA PRO A 49 -7.45 -1.25 6.30
C PRO A 49 -6.91 -2.54 5.68
N THR A 50 -7.72 -3.61 5.60
CA THR A 50 -7.33 -4.88 4.96
C THR A 50 -7.12 -4.75 3.45
N GLU A 51 -7.94 -3.96 2.76
CA GLU A 51 -7.70 -3.67 1.35
C GLU A 51 -6.40 -2.87 1.15
N CYS A 52 -6.07 -1.94 2.06
CA CYS A 52 -4.81 -1.22 2.04
C CYS A 52 -3.60 -2.14 2.35
N GLU A 53 -3.74 -3.13 3.24
CA GLU A 53 -2.72 -4.15 3.49
C GLU A 53 -2.41 -4.91 2.19
N ARG A 54 -3.44 -5.42 1.52
CA ARG A 54 -3.30 -6.12 0.23
C ARG A 54 -2.70 -5.23 -0.85
N LEU A 55 -3.14 -3.97 -0.93
CA LEU A 55 -2.63 -2.98 -1.89
C LEU A 55 -1.11 -2.75 -1.73
N GLN A 56 -0.62 -2.75 -0.50
CA GLN A 56 0.79 -2.61 -0.19
C GLN A 56 1.55 -3.95 -0.23
N GLY A 57 0.86 -5.08 -0.40
CA GLY A 57 1.45 -6.43 -0.44
C GLY A 57 1.68 -7.08 0.93
N TYR A 58 1.01 -6.60 1.99
CA TYR A 58 1.02 -7.23 3.30
C TYR A 58 -0.02 -8.36 3.42
N PRO A 59 0.20 -9.34 4.31
CA PRO A 59 -0.82 -10.32 4.68
C PRO A 59 -2.07 -9.66 5.29
N ASP A 60 -3.21 -10.33 5.19
CA ASP A 60 -4.45 -9.87 5.83
C ASP A 60 -4.27 -9.81 7.36
N GLY A 61 -4.63 -8.67 7.95
CA GLY A 61 -4.54 -8.45 9.38
C GLY A 61 -3.15 -8.09 9.88
N TRP A 62 -2.20 -7.79 8.98
CA TRP A 62 -0.83 -7.38 9.35
C TRP A 62 -0.77 -6.23 10.34
N THR A 63 -1.75 -5.32 10.30
CA THR A 63 -1.85 -4.17 11.22
C THR A 63 -3.02 -4.27 12.19
N ALA A 64 -3.66 -5.44 12.32
CA ALA A 64 -4.88 -5.59 13.12
C ALA A 64 -4.62 -5.47 14.63
N PHE A 65 -3.46 -5.92 15.09
CA PHE A 65 -3.11 -5.98 16.51
C PHE A 65 -1.73 -5.37 16.76
N ASP A 66 -1.55 -4.81 17.95
CA ASP A 66 -0.24 -4.40 18.44
C ASP A 66 0.53 -5.59 19.04
N GLU A 67 1.76 -5.32 19.52
CA GLU A 67 2.65 -6.32 20.11
C GLU A 67 2.05 -7.04 21.34
N GLN A 68 1.02 -6.44 21.97
CA GLN A 68 0.32 -6.98 23.14
C GLN A 68 -0.95 -7.74 22.75
N GLY A 69 -1.22 -7.87 21.44
CA GLY A 69 -2.43 -8.52 20.92
C GLY A 69 -3.69 -7.65 21.03
N LYS A 70 -3.56 -6.35 21.30
CA LYS A 70 -4.71 -5.44 21.39
C LYS A 70 -5.06 -4.89 20.00
N PRO A 71 -6.35 -4.77 19.65
CA PRO A 71 -6.76 -4.24 18.35
C PRO A 71 -6.30 -2.79 18.16
N ILE A 72 -5.71 -2.51 17.00
CA ILE A 72 -5.29 -1.17 16.59
C ILE A 72 -6.46 -0.46 15.90
N SER A 73 -6.68 0.81 16.23
CA SER A 73 -7.75 1.60 15.60
C SER A 73 -7.48 1.84 14.11
N ASP A 74 -8.53 1.85 13.30
CA ASP A 74 -8.44 2.07 11.85
C ASP A 74 -7.62 3.31 11.48
N THR A 75 -7.79 4.42 12.20
CA THR A 75 -7.00 5.64 11.98
C THR A 75 -5.49 5.38 12.10
N LYS A 76 -5.06 4.63 13.11
CA LYS A 76 -3.65 4.25 13.29
C LYS A 76 -3.20 3.27 12.22
N ARG A 77 -4.04 2.30 11.84
CA ARG A 77 -3.75 1.35 10.76
C ARG A 77 -3.51 2.06 9.43
N TYR A 78 -4.37 3.01 9.05
CA TYR A 78 -4.14 3.84 7.86
C TYR A 78 -2.84 4.64 7.93
N GLN A 79 -2.50 5.19 9.11
CA GLN A 79 -1.25 5.92 9.30
C GLN A 79 -0.03 5.01 9.15
N MET A 80 -0.06 3.81 9.74
CA MET A 80 1.00 2.81 9.62
C MET A 80 1.18 2.39 8.16
N LEU A 81 0.11 2.02 7.47
CA LEU A 81 0.15 1.57 6.07
C LEU A 81 0.57 2.70 5.11
N GLY A 82 0.12 3.92 5.35
CA GLY A 82 0.45 5.09 4.52
C GLY A 82 1.89 5.57 4.69
N ASN A 83 2.48 5.38 5.88
CA ASN A 83 3.90 5.66 6.13
C ASN A 83 4.81 4.47 5.81
N SER A 84 4.23 3.32 5.46
CA SER A 84 4.99 2.12 5.12
C SER A 84 5.40 2.10 3.66
N VAL A 85 6.17 1.07 3.31
CA VAL A 85 6.60 0.76 1.95
C VAL A 85 5.65 -0.24 1.28
N ALA A 86 5.58 -0.21 -0.05
CA ALA A 86 4.99 -1.30 -0.82
C ALA A 86 5.97 -2.49 -0.85
N VAL A 87 5.53 -3.63 -0.30
CA VAL A 87 6.32 -4.87 -0.18
C VAL A 87 6.91 -5.33 -1.51
N PRO A 88 6.18 -5.33 -2.65
CA PRO A 88 6.74 -5.78 -3.92
C PRO A 88 7.94 -4.95 -4.39
N CYS A 89 7.93 -3.63 -4.14
CA CYS A 89 9.02 -2.74 -4.55
C CYS A 89 10.29 -3.02 -3.74
N VAL A 90 10.17 -3.16 -2.42
CA VAL A 90 11.31 -3.45 -1.54
C VAL A 90 11.86 -4.85 -1.79
N ALA A 91 10.98 -5.85 -1.99
CA ALA A 91 11.39 -7.20 -2.32
C ALA A 91 12.26 -7.24 -3.59
N TYR A 92 11.87 -6.52 -4.65
CA TYR A 92 12.64 -6.42 -5.88
C TYR A 92 14.05 -5.83 -5.67
N ILE A 93 14.16 -4.75 -4.91
CA ILE A 93 15.43 -4.09 -4.61
C ILE A 93 16.34 -5.02 -3.80
N LEU A 94 15.83 -5.57 -2.69
CA LEU A 94 16.62 -6.41 -1.79
C LEU A 94 17.08 -7.71 -2.45
N GLN A 95 16.23 -8.35 -3.28
CA GLN A 95 16.64 -9.53 -4.05
C GLN A 95 17.78 -9.20 -5.03
N SER A 96 17.76 -8.01 -5.63
CA SER A 96 18.82 -7.56 -6.53
C SER A 96 20.12 -7.30 -5.79
N MET A 97 20.06 -6.67 -4.60
CA MET A 97 21.23 -6.45 -3.75
C MET A 97 21.81 -7.78 -3.25
N ALA A 98 20.97 -8.70 -2.78
CA ALA A 98 21.39 -10.03 -2.33
C ALA A 98 22.09 -10.81 -3.45
N ARG A 99 21.58 -10.73 -4.69
CA ARG A 99 22.25 -11.33 -5.86
C ARG A 99 23.65 -10.78 -6.05
N GLN A 100 23.85 -9.47 -5.95
CA GLN A 100 25.17 -8.85 -6.12
C GLN A 100 26.15 -9.23 -5.00
N LEU A 101 25.66 -9.33 -3.75
CA LEU A 101 26.49 -9.72 -2.61
C LEU A 101 26.84 -11.21 -2.58
N THR A 102 26.05 -12.05 -3.27
CA THR A 102 26.28 -13.51 -3.35
C THR A 102 27.05 -13.94 -4.59
N LEU A 103 27.27 -13.04 -5.55
CA LEU A 103 28.23 -13.27 -6.63
C LEU A 103 29.63 -13.37 -6.02
N PRO A 104 30.46 -14.36 -6.40
CA PRO A 104 31.84 -14.39 -5.99
C PRO A 104 32.49 -13.08 -6.44
N LEU A 105 33.14 -12.38 -5.51
CA LEU A 105 33.94 -11.19 -5.81
C LEU A 105 34.90 -11.59 -6.93
N GLY A 106 34.68 -11.05 -8.14
CA GLY A 106 35.58 -11.26 -9.26
C GLY A 106 36.97 -10.84 -8.78
N LYS A 107 37.94 -11.77 -8.94
CA LYS A 107 39.35 -11.51 -8.64
C LYS A 107 39.71 -10.15 -9.25
N GLU A 108 40.29 -9.28 -8.43
CA GLU A 108 41.01 -8.12 -8.94
C GLU A 108 42.08 -8.67 -9.89
N ASP A 109 41.92 -8.38 -11.18
CA ASP A 109 42.87 -8.76 -12.20
C ASP A 109 44.22 -8.08 -11.89
N ALA A 110 45.17 -8.88 -11.43
CA ALA A 110 46.57 -8.53 -11.20
C ALA A 110 47.35 -8.41 -12.51
#